data_AF-A0A7S2WQ40-F1
#
_entry.id   AF-A0A7S2WQ40-F1
#
_cell.length_a   1.000
_cell.length_b   1.000
_cell.length_c   1.000
_cell.angle_alpha   90.00
_cell.angle_beta   90.00
_cell.angle_gamma   90.00
#
_symmetry.space_group_name_H-M   'P 1'
#
loop_
_entity.id
_entity.type
_entity.pdbx_description
1 polymer ?
#
loop_
_entity_poly.entity_id
_entity_poly.type
_entity_poly.pdbx_seq_one_letter_code
_entity_poly.pdbx_strand_id
1 'polypeptide(L)'
;ETIQNIMIQKINLNDESPVIMPHLSWQPHEKYIHQTPALAPSGTPGLEEPTLSSDIELAAWLSELEPCMHFFKMDKPNPAHQYKLYSPPISPGITSLEVFTSFVHVYIDHNGNRVVDCSQILSRDCFEKWLQTRTVYPSHPEECFRKSIISHITCSDGGSSPFPKEVEKGLLEIARRREVWACFRGGIDSVTGKPIKIGIKGLRSLGFHEKKCLERQGIDPETVKRKISQSARAIKRNKLAAQ
;
A
#
# COMPACT_ATOMS: atom_id res chain seq x y z
N GLU A 1 -9.40 -34.87 -62.53
CA GLU A 1 -9.84 -33.62 -61.89
C GLU A 1 -11.12 -33.91 -61.12
N THR A 2 -10.99 -34.18 -59.82
CA THR A 2 -12.09 -34.65 -58.97
C THR A 2 -11.87 -34.11 -57.57
N ILE A 3 -12.63 -33.10 -57.12
CA ILE A 3 -12.90 -32.85 -55.69
C ILE A 3 -14.35 -32.36 -55.53
N GLN A 4 -15.03 -33.02 -54.60
CA GLN A 4 -16.44 -32.97 -54.28
C GLN A 4 -16.79 -31.90 -53.23
N ASN A 5 -18.07 -31.52 -53.26
CA ASN A 5 -18.85 -30.86 -52.21
C ASN A 5 -18.64 -31.45 -50.81
N ILE A 6 -18.48 -30.59 -49.78
CA ILE A 6 -18.86 -30.92 -48.40
C ILE A 6 -19.51 -29.69 -47.73
N MET A 7 -20.74 -29.93 -47.24
CA MET A 7 -21.56 -29.08 -46.38
C MET A 7 -20.87 -28.74 -45.06
N ILE A 8 -21.05 -27.51 -44.56
CA ILE A 8 -20.87 -27.20 -43.14
C ILE A 8 -22.23 -26.82 -42.53
N GLN A 9 -22.56 -27.57 -41.49
CA GLN A 9 -23.79 -27.56 -40.72
C GLN A 9 -23.92 -26.30 -39.86
N LYS A 10 -25.12 -25.74 -39.79
CA LYS A 10 -25.54 -24.82 -38.74
C LYS A 10 -25.80 -25.63 -37.46
N ILE A 11 -25.00 -25.42 -36.43
CA ILE A 11 -25.31 -25.89 -35.08
C ILE A 11 -25.99 -24.76 -34.34
N ASN A 12 -27.23 -25.03 -33.94
CA ASN A 12 -28.03 -24.24 -33.02
C ASN A 12 -27.89 -24.90 -31.65
N LEU A 13 -27.23 -24.23 -30.71
CA LEU A 13 -27.18 -24.64 -29.30
C LEU A 13 -27.97 -23.61 -28.51
N ASN A 14 -29.25 -23.92 -28.32
CA ASN A 14 -30.01 -23.43 -27.19
C ASN A 14 -29.45 -24.03 -25.90
N ASP A 15 -29.82 -23.36 -24.80
CA ASP A 15 -30.13 -23.96 -23.51
C ASP A 15 -28.98 -23.99 -22.48
N GLU A 16 -28.78 -22.86 -21.78
CA GLU A 16 -28.34 -22.91 -20.38
C GLU A 16 -29.22 -21.98 -19.53
N SER A 17 -30.16 -22.61 -18.83
CA SER A 17 -30.96 -22.01 -17.76
C SER A 17 -30.07 -21.60 -16.58
N PRO A 18 -30.33 -20.47 -15.90
CA PRO A 18 -29.53 -20.04 -14.76
C PRO A 18 -29.76 -20.94 -13.53
N VAL A 19 -28.66 -21.48 -12.99
CA VAL A 19 -28.60 -22.22 -11.73
C VAL A 19 -28.93 -21.27 -10.58
N ILE A 20 -30.09 -21.45 -9.95
CA ILE A 20 -30.47 -20.78 -8.70
C ILE A 20 -29.76 -21.49 -7.54
N MET A 21 -28.78 -20.83 -6.93
CA MET A 21 -28.12 -21.29 -5.69
C MET A 21 -28.87 -20.74 -4.46
N PRO A 22 -29.03 -21.53 -3.39
CA PRO A 22 -29.80 -21.13 -2.22
C PRO A 22 -29.08 -20.05 -1.38
N HIS A 23 -29.84 -19.02 -1.04
CA HIS A 23 -29.47 -17.92 -0.15
C HIS A 23 -29.30 -18.43 1.30
N LEU A 24 -28.06 -18.64 1.74
CA LEU A 24 -27.72 -18.93 3.14
C LEU A 24 -27.83 -17.63 3.96
N SER A 25 -28.93 -17.50 4.71
CA SER A 25 -29.12 -16.44 5.70
C SER A 25 -28.21 -16.67 6.91
N TRP A 26 -27.30 -15.74 7.17
CA TRP A 26 -26.49 -15.69 8.38
C TRP A 26 -27.34 -15.10 9.54
N GLN A 27 -27.49 -15.85 10.63
CA GLN A 27 -28.09 -15.37 11.88
C GLN A 27 -26.96 -15.05 12.89
N PRO A 28 -26.96 -13.89 13.55
CA PRO A 28 -25.97 -13.59 14.57
C PRO A 28 -26.33 -14.29 15.90
N HIS A 29 -25.40 -15.11 16.40
CA HIS A 29 -25.46 -15.60 17.77
C HIS A 29 -25.08 -14.48 18.74
N GLU A 30 -26.08 -13.97 19.45
CA GLU A 30 -25.88 -13.20 20.68
C GLU A 30 -25.48 -14.12 21.85
N LYS A 31 -24.85 -13.48 22.85
CA LYS A 31 -24.67 -13.88 24.25
C LYS A 31 -23.43 -14.72 24.56
N TYR A 32 -22.41 -14.05 25.08
CA TYR A 32 -21.74 -14.47 26.31
C TYR A 32 -21.49 -13.25 27.20
N ILE A 33 -22.15 -13.26 28.36
CA ILE A 33 -21.93 -12.35 29.50
C ILE A 33 -21.26 -13.19 30.60
N HIS A 34 -20.44 -12.52 31.41
CA HIS A 34 -19.81 -12.94 32.68
C HIS A 34 -18.47 -13.67 32.51
N GLN A 35 -17.41 -13.37 33.28
CA GLN A 35 -17.34 -12.95 34.68
C GLN A 35 -15.96 -12.31 34.94
N THR A 36 -15.92 -11.26 35.76
CA THR A 36 -14.69 -10.64 36.27
C THR A 36 -14.35 -11.25 37.63
N PRO A 37 -13.16 -11.85 37.85
CA PRO A 37 -12.69 -12.15 39.20
C PRO A 37 -11.79 -11.03 39.76
N ALA A 38 -11.90 -10.88 41.07
CA ALA A 38 -11.38 -9.82 41.91
C ALA A 38 -9.85 -9.76 42.06
N LEU A 39 -9.39 -8.56 42.39
CA LEU A 39 -8.02 -8.18 42.76
C LEU A 39 -7.48 -8.97 43.97
N ALA A 40 -6.22 -9.38 43.87
CA ALA A 40 -5.36 -9.65 45.02
C ALA A 40 -4.17 -8.66 45.01
N PRO A 41 -3.75 -8.10 46.17
CA PRO A 41 -2.59 -7.23 46.24
C PRO A 41 -1.32 -8.07 46.43
N SER A 42 -0.50 -8.19 45.40
CA SER A 42 0.86 -8.72 45.50
C SER A 42 1.85 -7.55 45.48
N GLY A 43 2.53 -7.33 46.60
CA GLY A 43 3.69 -6.45 46.65
C GLY A 43 4.84 -7.04 45.83
N THR A 44 5.46 -6.21 45.00
CA THR A 44 6.74 -6.50 44.34
C THR A 44 7.75 -5.39 44.68
N PRO A 45 9.00 -5.76 45.00
CA PRO A 45 10.07 -4.81 45.26
C PRO A 45 10.73 -4.35 43.96
N GLY A 46 11.06 -3.05 43.91
CA GLY A 46 12.15 -2.46 43.12
C GLY A 46 12.29 -2.88 41.65
N LEU A 47 11.50 -2.27 40.77
CA LEU A 47 11.79 -2.19 39.35
C LEU A 47 12.31 -0.77 39.06
N GLU A 48 13.58 -0.69 38.66
CA GLU A 48 14.19 0.54 38.16
C GLU A 48 13.39 1.08 36.97
N GLU A 49 13.05 2.37 37.04
CA GLU A 49 12.31 3.05 36.00
C GLU A 49 13.08 2.97 34.67
N PRO A 50 12.48 2.45 33.59
CA PRO A 50 13.04 2.62 32.26
C PRO A 50 13.02 4.11 31.92
N THR A 51 14.20 4.69 31.75
CA THR A 51 14.36 6.11 31.43
C THR A 51 13.57 6.46 30.18
N LEU A 52 12.55 7.29 30.40
CA LEU A 52 11.54 7.81 29.49
C LEU A 52 12.13 8.76 28.41
N SER A 53 13.39 8.60 28.04
CA SER A 53 14.18 9.63 27.35
C SER A 53 14.28 9.43 25.84
N SER A 54 14.16 8.21 25.31
CA SER A 54 14.39 7.95 23.87
C SER A 54 13.11 7.93 23.02
N ASP A 55 11.96 7.60 23.62
CA ASP A 55 10.67 7.62 22.93
C ASP A 55 10.10 9.04 22.79
N ILE A 56 10.44 9.95 23.72
CA ILE A 56 10.08 11.38 23.65
C ILE A 56 10.86 12.10 22.55
N GLU A 57 12.14 11.77 22.33
CA GLU A 57 12.93 12.40 21.25
C GLU A 57 12.47 12.00 19.85
N LEU A 58 12.08 10.74 19.63
CA LEU A 58 11.56 10.31 18.32
C LEU A 58 10.15 10.87 18.06
N ALA A 59 9.30 10.95 19.10
CA ALA A 59 7.99 11.57 19.00
C ALA A 59 8.09 13.09 18.80
N ALA A 60 9.01 13.78 19.47
CA ALA A 60 9.27 15.20 19.27
C ALA A 60 9.82 15.49 17.87
N TRP A 61 10.76 14.67 17.37
CA TRP A 61 11.30 14.79 16.01
C TRP A 61 10.25 14.51 14.91
N LEU A 62 9.29 13.60 15.18
CA LEU A 62 8.15 13.36 14.27
C LEU A 62 7.04 14.42 14.41
N SER A 63 6.88 15.03 15.58
CA SER A 63 5.86 16.06 15.84
C SER A 63 6.27 17.44 15.30
N GLU A 64 7.57 17.74 15.20
CA GLU A 64 8.08 18.91 14.45
C GLU A 64 7.79 18.84 12.93
N LEU A 65 7.34 17.68 12.44
CA LEU A 65 6.90 17.47 11.06
C LEU A 65 5.36 17.49 10.89
N GLU A 66 4.58 17.67 11.97
CA GLU A 66 3.12 17.73 11.94
C GLU A 66 2.59 19.16 12.14
N PRO A 67 2.25 19.85 11.04
CA PRO A 67 0.94 20.48 11.03
C PRO A 67 0.27 20.39 9.65
N CYS A 68 -0.20 19.19 9.25
CA CYS A 68 -1.05 19.01 8.05
C CYS A 68 -2.10 17.87 8.15
N MET A 69 -2.21 17.14 9.26
CA MET A 69 -2.94 15.86 9.31
C MET A 69 -4.34 15.92 9.95
N HIS A 70 -5.19 16.87 9.54
CA HIS A 70 -6.62 16.84 9.91
C HIS A 70 -7.52 17.14 8.71
N PHE A 71 -7.94 16.07 8.01
CA PHE A 71 -9.33 15.72 7.69
C PHE A 71 -9.34 14.64 6.60
N PHE A 72 -10.06 13.53 6.83
CA PHE A 72 -10.98 12.88 5.87
C PHE A 72 -11.49 11.57 6.49
N LYS A 73 -12.77 11.56 6.86
CA LYS A 73 -13.53 10.31 7.00
C LYS A 73 -13.80 9.81 5.58
N MET A 74 -13.33 8.61 5.26
CA MET A 74 -13.69 7.93 4.01
C MET A 74 -14.77 6.89 4.30
N ASP A 75 -15.83 6.92 3.51
CA ASP A 75 -16.91 5.94 3.51
C ASP A 75 -16.42 4.53 3.14
N LYS A 76 -17.14 3.52 3.62
CA LYS A 76 -16.79 2.10 3.47
C LYS A 76 -16.98 1.64 2.01
N PRO A 77 -16.02 0.93 1.40
CA PRO A 77 -16.19 0.40 0.05
C PRO A 77 -17.13 -0.83 0.02
N ASN A 78 -17.94 -0.90 -1.03
CA ASN A 78 -18.89 -1.96 -1.37
C ASN A 78 -18.16 -3.21 -1.92
N PRO A 79 -18.39 -4.43 -1.40
CA PRO A 79 -17.62 -5.63 -1.75
C PRO A 79 -18.01 -6.36 -3.05
N ALA A 80 -18.90 -5.85 -3.90
CA ALA A 80 -19.58 -6.66 -4.93
C ALA A 80 -19.07 -6.53 -6.39
N HIS A 81 -17.88 -6.02 -6.68
CA HIS A 81 -17.42 -5.93 -8.07
C HIS A 81 -16.35 -6.98 -8.40
N GLN A 82 -16.76 -8.02 -9.14
CA GLN A 82 -15.86 -8.86 -9.94
C GLN A 82 -15.61 -8.14 -11.27
N TYR A 83 -14.38 -7.64 -11.47
CA TYR A 83 -14.02 -6.87 -12.66
C TYR A 83 -13.44 -7.79 -13.75
N LYS A 84 -14.19 -8.03 -14.83
CA LYS A 84 -13.61 -8.33 -16.15
C LYS A 84 -13.31 -7.01 -16.84
N LEU A 85 -12.14 -6.43 -16.55
CA LEU A 85 -11.64 -5.21 -17.19
C LEU A 85 -11.01 -5.57 -18.54
N TYR A 86 -11.79 -5.48 -19.61
CA TYR A 86 -11.24 -5.35 -20.97
C TYR A 86 -11.15 -3.85 -21.27
N SER A 87 -9.97 -3.26 -21.04
CA SER A 87 -9.67 -1.89 -21.47
C SER A 87 -8.82 -1.95 -22.74
N PRO A 88 -9.10 -1.11 -23.76
CA PRO A 88 -8.32 -1.06 -24.99
C PRO A 88 -6.86 -0.66 -24.71
N PRO A 89 -5.90 -1.11 -25.54
CA PRO A 89 -4.48 -0.80 -25.36
C PRO A 89 -4.23 0.70 -25.49
N ILE A 90 -3.66 1.29 -24.43
CA ILE A 90 -3.14 2.67 -24.44
C ILE A 90 -1.90 2.72 -25.35
N SER A 91 -1.68 3.87 -26.00
CA SER A 91 -0.55 4.13 -26.89
C SER A 91 0.79 3.62 -26.35
N PRO A 92 1.57 2.85 -27.14
CA PRO A 92 2.88 2.36 -26.70
C PRO A 92 3.81 3.54 -26.39
N GLY A 93 4.42 3.52 -25.20
CA GLY A 93 5.47 4.49 -24.84
C GLY A 93 5.35 5.12 -23.46
N ILE A 94 4.20 5.03 -22.78
CA ILE A 94 4.06 5.62 -21.44
C ILE A 94 4.87 4.80 -20.42
N THR A 95 5.86 5.44 -19.81
CA THR A 95 6.70 4.86 -18.76
C THR A 95 5.95 4.77 -17.43
N SER A 96 6.38 3.87 -16.53
CA SER A 96 5.78 3.79 -15.18
C SER A 96 5.87 5.13 -14.44
N LEU A 97 7.01 5.82 -14.57
CA LEU A 97 7.22 7.13 -13.93
C LEU A 97 6.21 8.16 -14.41
N GLU A 98 5.93 8.24 -15.72
CA GLU A 98 4.93 9.15 -16.28
C GLU A 98 3.51 8.84 -15.79
N VAL A 99 3.17 7.54 -15.64
CA VAL A 99 1.90 7.17 -15.02
C VAL A 99 1.84 7.74 -13.60
N PHE A 100 2.86 7.48 -12.78
CA PHE A 100 2.87 7.91 -11.38
C PHE A 100 2.85 9.43 -11.25
N THR A 101 3.63 10.17 -12.04
CA THR A 101 3.65 11.64 -11.99
C THR A 101 2.33 12.25 -12.45
N SER A 102 1.55 11.56 -13.29
CA SER A 102 0.19 12.01 -13.64
C SER A 102 -0.82 11.97 -12.49
N PHE A 103 -0.49 11.31 -11.37
CA PHE A 103 -1.28 11.30 -10.13
C PHE A 103 -0.67 12.17 -9.02
N VAL A 104 0.28 13.05 -9.36
CA VAL A 104 0.80 14.03 -8.41
C VAL A 104 -0.04 15.31 -8.50
N HIS A 105 -0.61 15.73 -7.38
CA HIS A 105 -1.31 16.99 -7.27
C HIS A 105 -0.41 18.04 -6.65
N VAL A 106 -0.34 19.20 -7.28
CA VAL A 106 0.41 20.35 -6.77
C VAL A 106 -0.57 21.48 -6.54
N TYR A 107 -0.62 22.00 -5.33
CA TYR A 107 -1.49 23.10 -4.96
C TYR A 107 -0.77 24.06 -4.01
N ILE A 108 -1.36 25.23 -3.80
CA ILE A 108 -0.90 26.22 -2.81
C ILE A 108 -1.81 26.10 -1.59
N ASP A 109 -1.24 25.91 -0.40
CA ASP A 109 -2.01 25.85 0.83
C ASP A 109 -2.55 27.25 1.25
N HIS A 110 -3.31 27.29 2.34
CA HIS A 110 -3.84 28.53 2.89
C HIS A 110 -2.76 29.53 3.36
N ASN A 111 -1.52 29.07 3.54
CA ASN A 111 -0.37 29.88 3.95
C ASN A 111 0.47 30.37 2.75
N GLY A 112 0.08 30.04 1.52
CA GLY A 112 0.85 30.38 0.33
C GLY A 112 2.01 29.42 0.01
N ASN A 113 2.15 28.31 0.75
CA ASN A 113 3.18 27.31 0.51
C ASN A 113 2.78 26.36 -0.62
N ARG A 114 3.75 26.01 -1.46
CA ARG A 114 3.58 24.98 -2.47
C ARG A 114 3.59 23.59 -1.84
N VAL A 115 2.46 22.90 -1.90
CA VAL A 115 2.29 21.53 -1.41
C VAL A 115 2.23 20.56 -2.59
N VAL A 116 2.93 19.43 -2.43
CA VAL A 116 2.94 18.33 -3.40
C VAL A 116 2.29 17.12 -2.74
N ASP A 117 1.08 16.78 -3.17
CA ASP A 117 0.34 15.61 -2.74
C ASP A 117 0.55 14.44 -3.71
N CYS A 118 1.09 13.35 -3.18
CA CYS A 118 1.38 12.12 -3.90
C CYS A 118 0.55 10.92 -3.40
N SER A 119 -0.46 11.16 -2.56
CA SER A 119 -1.34 10.12 -2.03
C SER A 119 -2.05 9.33 -3.13
N GLN A 120 -2.38 10.00 -4.24
CA GLN A 120 -3.05 9.40 -5.38
C GLN A 120 -2.16 8.42 -6.17
N ILE A 121 -0.83 8.42 -6.00
CA ILE A 121 0.03 7.39 -6.61
C ILE A 121 -0.28 5.99 -6.04
N LEU A 122 -0.73 5.94 -4.78
CA LEU A 122 -1.15 4.69 -4.13
C LEU A 122 -2.67 4.47 -4.22
N SER A 123 -3.38 5.19 -5.09
CA SER A 123 -4.82 5.00 -5.31
C SER A 123 -5.10 3.80 -6.21
N ARG A 124 -6.35 3.31 -6.17
CA ARG A 124 -6.79 2.23 -7.04
C ARG A 124 -6.68 2.63 -8.52
N ASP A 125 -7.04 3.85 -8.85
CA ASP A 125 -7.00 4.39 -10.22
C ASP A 125 -5.57 4.40 -10.78
N CYS A 126 -4.58 4.76 -9.95
CA CYS A 126 -3.18 4.71 -10.38
C CYS A 126 -2.71 3.28 -10.66
N PHE A 127 -3.11 2.32 -9.83
CA PHE A 127 -2.81 0.91 -10.05
C PHE A 127 -3.42 0.39 -11.36
N GLU A 128 -4.68 0.71 -11.63
CA GLU A 128 -5.37 0.28 -12.86
C GLU A 128 -4.79 0.94 -14.11
N LYS A 129 -4.52 2.26 -14.07
CA LYS A 129 -3.87 2.96 -15.18
C LYS A 129 -2.47 2.39 -15.43
N TRP A 130 -1.70 2.08 -14.39
CA TRP A 130 -0.41 1.43 -14.53
C TRP A 130 -0.52 0.04 -15.17
N LEU A 131 -1.50 -0.78 -14.77
CA LEU A 131 -1.73 -2.10 -15.37
C LEU A 131 -2.05 -2.00 -16.86
N GLN A 132 -2.85 -1.01 -17.26
CA GLN A 132 -3.21 -0.79 -18.67
C GLN A 132 -1.99 -0.45 -19.55
N THR A 133 -0.90 0.08 -18.96
CA THR A 133 0.34 0.33 -19.72
C THR A 133 1.21 -0.92 -19.93
N ARG A 134 0.89 -2.05 -19.30
CA ARG A 134 1.71 -3.26 -19.40
C ARG A 134 1.37 -4.03 -20.67
N THR A 135 2.37 -4.26 -21.52
CA THR A 135 2.23 -5.09 -22.74
C THR A 135 1.80 -6.53 -22.41
N VAL A 136 2.29 -7.05 -21.29
CA VAL A 136 1.95 -8.38 -20.78
C VAL A 136 1.39 -8.21 -19.37
N TYR A 137 0.21 -8.79 -19.14
CA TYR A 137 -0.41 -8.76 -17.82
C TYR A 137 0.47 -9.51 -16.80
N PRO A 138 0.94 -8.86 -15.72
CA PRO A 138 1.81 -9.52 -14.75
C PRO A 138 1.08 -10.63 -14.00
N SER A 139 1.77 -11.75 -13.70
CA SER A 139 1.20 -12.84 -12.89
C SER A 139 0.87 -12.40 -11.45
N HIS A 140 1.65 -11.46 -10.91
CA HIS A 140 1.44 -10.88 -9.57
C HIS A 140 1.37 -9.35 -9.67
N PRO A 141 0.26 -8.81 -10.19
CA PRO A 141 0.16 -7.41 -10.57
C PRO A 141 0.42 -6.46 -9.40
N GLU A 142 -0.07 -6.78 -8.20
CA GLU A 142 0.06 -5.96 -7.00
C GLU A 142 1.53 -5.85 -6.53
N GLU A 143 2.25 -6.98 -6.55
CA GLU A 143 3.66 -7.02 -6.17
C GLU A 143 4.55 -6.35 -7.23
N CYS A 144 4.23 -6.51 -8.51
CA CYS A 144 4.91 -5.82 -9.60
C CYS A 144 4.71 -4.30 -9.51
N PHE A 145 3.50 -3.84 -9.21
CA PHE A 145 3.21 -2.42 -8.97
C PHE A 145 4.02 -1.87 -7.79
N ARG A 146 4.01 -2.59 -6.66
CA ARG A 146 4.80 -2.25 -5.47
C ARG A 146 6.29 -2.12 -5.80
N LYS A 147 6.85 -3.08 -6.52
CA LYS A 147 8.25 -3.07 -6.95
C LYS A 147 8.55 -1.89 -7.87
N SER A 148 7.65 -1.60 -8.82
CA SER A 148 7.82 -0.47 -9.75
C SER A 148 7.85 0.87 -9.03
N ILE A 149 6.99 1.09 -8.02
CA ILE A 149 7.04 2.33 -7.23
C ILE A 149 8.36 2.39 -6.44
N ILE A 150 8.73 1.29 -5.77
CA ILE A 150 9.95 1.27 -4.95
C ILE A 150 11.21 1.48 -5.80
N SER A 151 11.27 0.95 -7.02
CA SER A 151 12.44 1.14 -7.89
C SER A 151 12.66 2.62 -8.24
N HIS A 152 11.60 3.41 -8.43
CA HIS A 152 11.71 4.86 -8.62
C HIS A 152 11.98 5.64 -7.33
N ILE A 153 11.58 5.10 -6.16
CA ILE A 153 11.91 5.70 -4.85
C ILE A 153 13.37 5.47 -4.50
N THR A 154 13.91 4.27 -4.73
CA THR A 154 15.25 3.88 -4.23
C THR A 154 16.33 3.88 -5.31
N CYS A 155 15.95 3.79 -6.59
CA CYS A 155 16.84 3.55 -7.74
C CYS A 155 17.80 2.38 -7.53
N SER A 156 17.38 1.34 -6.80
CA SER A 156 18.25 0.23 -6.39
C SER A 156 18.67 -0.69 -7.55
N ASP A 157 17.93 -0.67 -8.65
CA ASP A 157 18.15 -1.46 -9.86
C ASP A 157 19.07 -0.75 -10.88
N GLY A 158 19.41 0.53 -10.66
CA GLY A 158 20.29 1.32 -11.53
C GLY A 158 19.68 1.74 -12.88
N GLY A 159 18.56 1.15 -13.29
CA GLY A 159 17.86 1.47 -14.53
C GLY A 159 16.63 2.38 -14.38
N SER A 160 16.09 2.51 -13.16
CA SER A 160 14.91 3.34 -12.90
C SER A 160 15.30 4.81 -12.68
N SER A 161 14.67 5.73 -13.40
CA SER A 161 14.77 7.17 -13.14
C SER A 161 14.15 7.53 -11.78
N PRO A 162 14.79 8.36 -10.94
CA PRO A 162 14.23 8.72 -9.64
C PRO A 162 12.97 9.58 -9.76
N PHE A 163 12.09 9.51 -8.78
CA PHE A 163 11.04 10.53 -8.61
C PHE A 163 11.64 11.93 -8.42
N PRO A 164 10.91 13.01 -8.73
CA PRO A 164 11.25 14.34 -8.25
C PRO A 164 11.40 14.36 -6.72
N LYS A 165 12.30 15.18 -6.19
CA LYS A 165 12.67 15.17 -4.76
C LYS A 165 11.46 15.34 -3.83
N GLU A 166 10.55 16.23 -4.18
CA GLU A 166 9.34 16.53 -3.41
C GLU A 166 8.37 15.36 -3.40
N VAL A 167 8.23 14.68 -4.55
CA VAL A 167 7.38 13.49 -4.71
C VAL A 167 7.98 12.30 -3.96
N GLU A 168 9.30 12.08 -4.06
CA GLU A 168 9.99 11.03 -3.31
C GLU A 168 9.77 11.22 -1.81
N LYS A 169 9.94 12.44 -1.29
CA LYS A 169 9.75 12.75 0.13
C LYS A 169 8.33 12.37 0.59
N GLY A 170 7.30 12.84 -0.10
CA GLY A 170 5.92 12.51 0.26
C GLY A 170 5.61 11.01 0.14
N LEU A 171 6.13 10.35 -0.90
CA LEU A 171 5.94 8.90 -1.08
C LEU A 171 6.65 8.09 0.01
N LEU A 172 7.84 8.51 0.44
CA LEU A 172 8.55 7.86 1.55
C LEU A 172 7.74 7.96 2.85
N GLU A 173 7.17 9.13 3.14
CA GLU A 173 6.32 9.33 4.32
C GLU A 173 5.15 8.35 4.31
N ILE A 174 4.43 8.23 3.19
CA ILE A 174 3.30 7.30 3.05
C ILE A 174 3.79 5.84 3.08
N ALA A 175 4.83 5.50 2.33
CA ALA A 175 5.32 4.13 2.21
C ALA A 175 5.92 3.60 3.52
N ARG A 176 6.40 4.47 4.41
CA ARG A 176 6.88 4.12 5.76
C ARG A 176 5.75 3.87 6.75
N ARG A 177 4.54 4.39 6.49
CA ARG A 177 3.36 4.06 7.29
C ARG A 177 3.13 2.55 7.24
N ARG A 178 2.87 1.95 8.40
CA ARG A 178 2.66 0.51 8.57
C ARG A 178 1.21 0.14 8.31
N GLU A 179 0.72 0.55 7.16
CA GLU A 179 -0.67 0.36 6.75
C GLU A 179 -0.73 -0.29 5.38
N VAL A 180 -1.85 -0.95 5.09
CA VAL A 180 -2.09 -1.47 3.74
C VAL A 180 -2.24 -0.28 2.80
N TRP A 181 -1.51 -0.30 1.69
CA TRP A 181 -1.60 0.75 0.67
C TRP A 181 -3.04 0.89 0.17
N ALA A 182 -3.47 2.13 -0.09
CA ALA A 182 -4.87 2.43 -0.35
C ALA A 182 -5.44 1.63 -1.53
N CYS A 183 -4.68 1.46 -2.62
CA CYS A 183 -5.03 0.66 -3.79
C CYS A 183 -5.31 -0.83 -3.52
N PHE A 184 -4.87 -1.35 -2.38
CA PHE A 184 -5.01 -2.75 -1.99
C PHE A 184 -5.88 -2.96 -0.76
N ARG A 185 -6.46 -1.89 -0.20
CA ARG A 185 -7.29 -1.98 1.01
C ARG A 185 -8.54 -2.82 0.74
N GLY A 186 -8.72 -3.88 1.53
CA GLY A 186 -9.85 -4.81 1.38
C GLY A 186 -9.76 -5.72 0.15
N GLY A 187 -8.70 -5.62 -0.64
CA GLY A 187 -8.49 -6.46 -1.81
C GLY A 187 -8.03 -7.87 -1.45
N ILE A 188 -8.40 -8.81 -2.31
CA ILE A 188 -7.95 -10.21 -2.26
C ILE A 188 -6.99 -10.43 -3.43
N ASP A 189 -5.85 -11.04 -3.15
CA ASP A 189 -4.86 -11.42 -4.15
C ASP A 189 -5.49 -12.46 -5.10
N SER A 190 -5.52 -12.12 -6.39
CA SER A 190 -6.12 -12.95 -7.43
C SER A 190 -5.49 -14.34 -7.56
N VAL A 191 -4.21 -14.49 -7.19
CA VAL A 191 -3.48 -15.76 -7.29
C VAL A 191 -3.64 -16.59 -6.03
N THR A 192 -3.49 -15.97 -4.86
CA THR A 192 -3.44 -16.70 -3.59
C THR A 192 -4.78 -16.80 -2.87
N GLY A 193 -5.77 -15.99 -3.26
CA GLY A 193 -7.06 -15.88 -2.56
C GLY A 193 -6.95 -15.28 -1.16
N LYS A 194 -5.80 -14.72 -0.78
CA LYS A 194 -5.54 -14.16 0.55
C LYS A 194 -5.70 -12.63 0.54
N PRO A 195 -6.03 -12.00 1.69
CA PRO A 195 -6.03 -10.55 1.78
C PRO A 195 -4.67 -9.96 1.42
N ILE A 196 -4.65 -8.92 0.58
CA ILE A 196 -3.42 -8.25 0.19
C ILE A 196 -2.87 -7.47 1.39
N LYS A 197 -1.59 -7.70 1.72
CA LYS A 197 -0.90 -7.08 2.88
C LYS A 197 0.24 -6.15 2.47
N ILE A 198 0.24 -5.67 1.23
CA ILE A 198 1.26 -4.75 0.73
C ILE A 198 1.16 -3.42 1.51
N GLY A 199 2.31 -2.95 2.00
CA GLY A 199 2.41 -1.74 2.83
C GLY A 199 2.51 -2.00 4.33
N ILE A 200 1.96 -3.11 4.84
CA ILE A 200 1.83 -3.35 6.30
C ILE A 200 3.17 -3.35 7.06
N LYS A 201 4.27 -3.72 6.38
CA LYS A 201 5.61 -3.75 6.98
C LYS A 201 6.27 -2.37 7.06
N GLY A 202 5.78 -1.41 6.27
CA GLY A 202 6.45 -0.13 5.97
C GLY A 202 7.72 -0.32 5.14
N LEU A 203 8.07 0.69 4.35
CA LEU A 203 9.35 0.77 3.66
C LEU A 203 10.46 1.12 4.66
N ARG A 204 11.59 0.41 4.60
CA ARG A 204 12.73 0.62 5.52
C ARG A 204 13.99 1.12 4.83
N SER A 205 13.96 1.15 3.50
CA SER A 205 15.04 1.74 2.72
C SER A 205 14.96 3.26 2.76
N LEU A 206 16.10 3.88 2.46
CA LEU A 206 16.17 5.29 2.16
C LEU A 206 15.72 5.51 0.71
N GLY A 207 15.15 6.68 0.44
CA GLY A 207 14.94 7.13 -0.93
C GLY A 207 16.26 7.50 -1.61
N PHE A 208 16.23 7.68 -2.93
CA PHE A 208 17.39 8.05 -3.72
C PHE A 208 17.90 9.43 -3.32
N HIS A 209 17.03 10.45 -3.27
CA HIS A 209 17.39 11.82 -2.89
C HIS A 209 17.72 11.92 -1.40
N GLU A 210 17.02 11.19 -0.54
CA GLU A 210 17.34 11.09 0.89
C GLU A 210 18.76 10.53 1.11
N LYS A 211 19.11 9.42 0.43
CA LYS A 211 20.45 8.83 0.47
C LYS A 211 21.51 9.81 -0.04
N LYS A 212 21.27 10.45 -1.18
CA LYS A 212 22.19 11.46 -1.75
C LYS A 212 22.41 12.65 -0.82
N CYS A 213 21.39 13.06 -0.06
CA CYS A 213 21.52 14.13 0.92
C CYS A 213 22.43 13.74 2.09
N LEU A 214 22.27 12.52 2.62
CA LEU A 214 23.10 12.00 3.70
C LEU A 214 24.56 11.84 3.29
N GLU A 215 24.80 11.32 2.08
CA GLU A 215 26.14 11.21 1.49
C GLU A 215 26.85 12.57 1.45
N ARG A 216 26.15 13.64 1.03
CA ARG A 216 26.69 15.01 1.01
C ARG A 216 26.99 15.58 2.40
N GLN A 217 26.29 15.12 3.42
CA GLN A 217 26.50 15.51 4.82
C GLN A 217 27.57 14.65 5.51
N GLY A 218 28.18 13.69 4.82
CA GLY A 218 29.14 12.75 5.41
C GLY A 218 28.51 11.76 6.39
N ILE A 219 27.19 11.59 6.35
CA ILE A 219 26.46 10.64 7.20
C ILE A 219 26.35 9.31 6.47
N ASP A 220 26.79 8.23 7.12
CA ASP A 220 26.66 6.88 6.58
C ASP A 220 25.18 6.46 6.44
N PRO A 221 24.68 6.17 5.22
CA PRO A 221 23.30 5.75 4.98
C PRO A 221 22.92 4.45 5.71
N GLU A 222 23.88 3.53 5.91
CA GLU A 222 23.60 2.27 6.59
C GLU A 222 23.31 2.48 8.08
N THR A 223 23.95 3.46 8.71
CA THR A 223 23.65 3.87 10.09
C THR A 223 22.20 4.36 10.22
N VAL A 224 21.71 5.18 9.29
CA VAL A 224 20.32 5.67 9.31
C VAL A 224 19.33 4.53 9.08
N LYS A 225 19.61 3.64 8.12
CA LYS A 225 18.78 2.45 7.84
C LYS A 225 18.68 1.49 9.03
N ARG A 226 19.77 1.33 9.80
CA ARG A 226 19.76 0.57 11.06
C ARG A 226 18.83 1.22 12.08
N LYS A 227 18.90 2.54 12.26
CA LYS A 227 18.00 3.29 13.16
C LYS A 227 16.53 3.12 12.76
N ILE A 228 16.18 3.34 11.48
CA ILE A 228 14.81 3.11 10.97
C ILE A 228 14.34 1.68 11.28
N SER A 229 15.21 0.70 11.06
CA SER A 229 14.89 -0.71 11.32
C SER A 229 14.73 -1.03 12.82
N GLN A 230 15.49 -0.38 13.70
CA GLN A 230 15.39 -0.52 15.15
C GLN A 230 14.11 0.12 15.69
N SER A 231 13.80 1.36 15.32
CA SER A 231 12.53 2.03 15.70
C SER A 231 11.31 1.21 15.25
N ALA A 232 11.39 0.65 14.03
CA ALA A 232 10.42 -0.30 13.53
C ALA A 232 10.22 -1.52 14.46
N ARG A 233 11.29 -2.10 15.03
CA ARG A 233 11.18 -3.25 15.95
C ARG A 233 10.62 -2.83 17.30
N ALA A 234 11.03 -1.68 17.83
CA ALA A 234 10.55 -1.12 19.09
C ALA A 234 9.02 -0.90 19.07
N ILE A 235 8.49 -0.23 18.03
CA ILE A 235 7.05 -0.02 17.85
C ILE A 235 6.28 -1.35 17.86
N LYS A 236 6.83 -2.40 17.23
CA LYS A 236 6.19 -3.72 17.20
C LYS A 236 6.17 -4.35 18.61
N ARG A 237 7.27 -4.23 19.36
CA ARG A 237 7.37 -4.76 20.73
C ARG A 237 6.37 -4.07 21.66
N ASN A 238 6.29 -2.74 21.61
CA ASN A 238 5.36 -1.97 22.46
C ASN A 238 3.90 -2.30 22.17
N LYS A 239 3.54 -2.47 20.88
CA LYS A 239 2.18 -2.90 20.49
C LYS A 239 1.80 -4.29 21.00
N LEU A 240 2.77 -5.22 21.08
CA LEU A 240 2.53 -6.57 21.60
C LEU A 240 2.43 -6.58 23.13
N ALA A 241 3.15 -5.70 23.83
CA ALA A 241 3.10 -5.59 25.28
C ALA A 241 1.81 -4.92 25.81
N ALA A 242 1.11 -4.17 24.96
CA ALA A 242 -0.14 -3.50 25.30
C ALA A 242 -1.40 -4.38 25.06
N GLN A 243 -1.22 -5.63 24.62
CA GLN A 243 -2.29 -6.61 24.37
C GLN A 243 -2.30 -7.66 25.47
#